data_AF-A0A517ZB17-F1
#
_entry.id   AF-A0A517ZB17-F1
#
_cell.length_a   1.000
_cell.length_b   1.000
_cell.length_c   1.000
_cell.angle_alpha   90.00
_cell.angle_beta   90.00
_cell.angle_gamma   90.00
#
_symmetry.space_group_name_H-M   'P 1'
#
loop_
_entity.id
_entity.type
_entity.pdbx_description
1 polymer ?
#
loop_
_entity_poly.entity_id
_entity_poly.type
_entity_poly.pdbx_seq_one_letter_code
_entity_poly.pdbx_strand_id
1 'polypeptide(L)'
;MPLQERTGLRDLTFSAWHRPPTLPGDCSWIDIDCCQFCDYCNSPLALFELVWAGNAECLKEVCQRKVATITQLLAVRLSIPAYKIAYTGTDTIDAAALQKLGAPAIQVLTPGELAEFIDRLHDCEFCKKHRSGRFAMSTGKTR
;
A
#
# COMPACT_ATOMS: atom_id res chain seq x y z
N MET A 1 28.16 -7.27 1.90
CA MET A 1 26.73 -7.06 1.65
C MET A 1 26.55 -6.14 0.43
N PRO A 2 25.84 -6.57 -0.62
CA PRO A 2 25.54 -5.74 -1.79
C PRO A 2 24.85 -4.42 -1.40
N LEU A 3 25.11 -3.34 -2.14
CA LEU A 3 24.60 -2.00 -1.85
C LEU A 3 23.07 -1.98 -1.73
N GLN A 4 22.36 -2.73 -2.58
CA GLN A 4 20.90 -2.75 -2.59
C GLN A 4 20.28 -3.32 -1.31
N GLU A 5 20.99 -4.21 -0.60
CA GLU A 5 20.50 -4.78 0.66
C GLU A 5 20.67 -3.80 1.82
N ARG A 6 21.74 -3.01 1.79
CA ARG A 6 22.02 -1.98 2.81
C ARG A 6 21.09 -0.77 2.70
N THR A 7 20.62 -0.48 1.48
CA THR A 7 19.79 0.70 1.20
C THR A 7 18.29 0.40 1.15
N GLY A 8 17.88 -0.85 1.37
CA GLY A 8 16.46 -1.24 1.34
C GLY A 8 15.78 -1.14 -0.04
N LEU A 9 16.56 -0.97 -1.12
CA LEU A 9 16.06 -0.67 -2.46
C LEU A 9 15.57 -1.89 -3.26
N ARG A 10 15.72 -3.10 -2.73
CA ARG A 10 15.23 -4.33 -3.37
C ARG A 10 13.89 -4.79 -2.79
N ASP A 11 13.23 -5.70 -3.50
CA ASP A 11 12.24 -6.60 -2.90
C ASP A 11 12.88 -7.34 -1.73
N LEU A 12 12.17 -7.41 -0.60
CA LEU A 12 12.59 -8.21 0.56
C LEU A 12 12.29 -9.71 0.39
N THR A 13 12.17 -10.21 -0.84
CA THR A 13 12.55 -11.60 -1.13
C THR A 13 14.03 -11.73 -0.78
N PHE A 14 14.30 -12.19 0.43
CA PHE A 14 15.58 -11.91 1.05
C PHE A 14 16.81 -12.24 0.18
N SER A 15 17.82 -11.39 0.37
CA SER A 15 19.25 -11.74 0.32
C SER A 15 19.45 -13.16 0.77
N ALA A 16 20.47 -13.81 0.23
CA ALA A 16 20.96 -15.09 0.73
C ALA A 16 21.06 -15.18 2.28
N TRP A 17 21.22 -14.06 2.99
CA TRP A 17 21.38 -13.99 4.45
C TRP A 17 20.17 -14.43 5.30
N HIS A 18 18.94 -14.29 4.82
CA HIS A 18 17.75 -14.66 5.60
C HIS A 18 17.00 -15.86 4.99
N ARG A 19 17.66 -16.60 4.08
CA ARG A 19 17.19 -17.93 3.65
C ARG A 19 17.90 -18.99 4.50
N PRO A 20 17.25 -19.55 5.53
CA PRO A 20 17.59 -20.88 6.00
C PRO A 20 17.76 -21.83 4.80
N PRO A 21 18.83 -22.65 4.75
CA PRO A 21 19.05 -23.60 3.65
C PRO A 21 17.90 -24.59 3.43
N THR A 22 16.98 -24.66 4.39
CA THR A 22 15.88 -25.61 4.50
C THR A 22 14.55 -25.08 3.98
N LEU A 23 14.45 -23.80 3.62
CA LEU A 23 13.20 -23.24 3.09
C LEU A 23 13.09 -23.45 1.57
N PRO A 24 11.93 -23.91 1.06
CA PRO A 24 11.65 -24.00 -0.36
C PRO A 24 11.91 -22.66 -1.08
N GLY A 25 12.44 -22.70 -2.30
CA GLY A 25 12.87 -21.51 -3.06
C GLY A 25 11.76 -20.53 -3.46
N ASP A 26 10.51 -20.93 -3.25
CA ASP A 26 9.27 -20.20 -3.44
C ASP A 26 8.72 -19.59 -2.13
N CYS A 27 9.35 -19.89 -0.98
CA CYS A 27 9.00 -19.31 0.31
C CYS A 27 9.60 -17.90 0.44
N SER A 28 8.97 -16.97 -0.25
CA SER A 28 9.19 -15.52 -0.09
C SER A 28 8.50 -15.07 1.19
N TRP A 29 9.24 -14.65 2.21
CA TRP A 29 8.64 -13.91 3.31
C TRP A 29 8.32 -12.51 2.78
N ILE A 30 7.04 -12.16 2.79
CA ILE A 30 6.49 -10.97 2.16
C ILE A 30 6.59 -9.79 3.14
N ASP A 31 7.23 -8.70 2.74
CA ASP A 31 7.21 -7.45 3.50
C ASP A 31 6.12 -6.53 2.93
N ILE A 32 4.87 -6.82 3.30
CA ILE A 32 3.76 -5.87 3.12
C ILE A 32 3.64 -5.12 4.43
N ASP A 33 3.91 -3.81 4.41
CA ASP A 33 3.77 -2.98 5.60
C ASP A 33 2.31 -2.86 6.03
N CYS A 34 1.38 -2.82 5.07
CA CYS A 34 -0.03 -2.64 5.37
C CYS A 34 -0.97 -3.20 4.30
N CYS A 35 -2.11 -3.73 4.74
CA CYS A 35 -3.28 -4.00 3.92
C CYS A 35 -4.42 -3.09 4.37
N GLN A 36 -5.02 -2.35 3.44
CA GLN A 36 -6.21 -1.54 3.71
C GLN A 36 -7.46 -2.40 3.56
N PHE A 37 -8.42 -2.19 4.46
CA PHE A 37 -9.66 -2.96 4.52
C PHE A 37 -10.87 -2.05 4.41
N CYS A 38 -12.02 -2.64 4.05
CA CYS A 38 -13.29 -1.95 4.14
C CYS A 38 -13.74 -1.85 5.60
N ASP A 39 -14.13 -0.66 6.06
CA ASP A 39 -14.65 -0.45 7.42
C ASP A 39 -15.90 -1.26 7.75
N TYR A 40 -16.66 -1.67 6.73
CA TYR A 40 -17.92 -2.37 6.92
C TYR A 40 -17.78 -3.89 6.85
N CYS A 41 -17.26 -4.40 5.73
CA CYS A 41 -17.20 -5.84 5.49
C CYS A 41 -15.82 -6.45 5.70
N ASN A 42 -14.81 -5.63 6.05
CA ASN A 42 -13.42 -6.05 6.23
C ASN A 42 -12.82 -6.74 4.99
N SER A 43 -13.37 -6.53 3.79
CA SER A 43 -12.74 -7.02 2.56
C SER A 43 -11.42 -6.27 2.33
N PRO A 44 -10.36 -6.93 1.87
CA PRO A 44 -9.11 -6.26 1.51
C PRO A 44 -9.33 -5.35 0.29
N LEU A 45 -8.75 -4.15 0.31
CA LEU A 45 -8.97 -3.11 -0.70
C LEU A 45 -7.69 -2.64 -1.37
N ALA A 46 -6.55 -2.63 -0.67
CA ALA A 46 -5.26 -2.28 -1.25
C ALA A 46 -4.10 -2.83 -0.41
N LEU A 47 -2.96 -3.09 -1.05
CA LEU A 47 -1.69 -3.37 -0.36
C LEU A 47 -0.78 -2.14 -0.45
N PHE A 48 -0.11 -1.81 0.66
CA PHE A 48 0.87 -0.73 0.71
C PHE A 48 2.26 -1.25 1.09
N GLU A 49 3.26 -0.65 0.45
CA GLU A 49 4.66 -0.79 0.79
C GLU A 49 5.25 0.60 1.03
N LEU A 50 5.92 0.77 2.15
CA LEU A 50 6.44 2.03 2.65
C LEU A 50 7.96 2.10 2.46
N VAL A 51 8.47 3.28 2.20
CA VAL A 51 9.92 3.50 2.14
C VAL A 51 10.28 4.88 2.68
N TRP A 52 11.21 4.94 3.61
CA TRP A 52 11.71 6.21 4.11
C TRP A 52 12.65 6.86 3.09
N ALA A 53 12.35 8.10 2.69
CA ALA A 53 13.10 8.83 1.68
C ALA A 53 14.28 9.64 2.25
N GLY A 54 14.38 9.77 3.58
CA GLY A 54 15.39 10.60 4.25
C GLY A 54 15.06 12.10 4.20
N ASN A 55 14.85 12.66 3.00
CA ASN A 55 14.46 14.05 2.79
C ASN A 55 13.49 14.21 1.62
N ALA A 56 12.92 15.42 1.49
CA ALA A 56 11.87 15.70 0.51
C ALA A 56 12.36 15.66 -0.95
N GLU A 57 13.63 16.00 -1.19
CA GLU A 57 14.24 16.00 -2.53
C GLU A 57 14.33 14.58 -3.09
N CYS A 58 14.55 13.59 -2.22
CA CYS A 58 14.69 12.18 -2.57
C CYS A 58 13.34 11.45 -2.76
N LEU A 59 12.19 12.05 -2.39
CA LEU A 59 10.88 11.36 -2.36
C LEU A 59 10.56 10.62 -3.67
N LYS A 60 10.59 11.32 -4.80
CA LYS A 60 10.26 10.72 -6.11
C LYS A 60 11.27 9.67 -6.53
N GLU A 61 12.55 9.96 -6.33
CA GLU A 61 13.63 9.04 -6.72
C GLU A 61 13.54 7.73 -5.94
N VAL A 62 13.39 7.82 -4.61
CA VAL A 62 13.28 6.65 -3.74
C VAL A 62 12.01 5.86 -4.05
N CYS A 63 10.87 6.55 -4.22
CA CYS A 63 9.62 5.91 -4.62
C CYS A 63 9.78 5.14 -5.93
N GLN A 64 10.45 5.72 -6.93
CA GLN A 64 10.69 5.09 -8.22
C GLN A 64 11.66 3.90 -8.13
N ARG A 65 12.75 4.04 -7.36
CA ARG A 65 13.82 3.03 -7.27
C ARG A 65 13.45 1.82 -6.43
N LYS A 66 12.58 1.97 -5.42
CA LYS A 66 12.13 0.84 -4.59
C LYS A 66 11.41 -0.19 -5.45
N VAL A 67 11.93 -1.40 -5.49
CA VAL A 67 11.28 -2.53 -6.16
C VAL A 67 10.27 -3.17 -5.21
N ALA A 68 9.09 -3.50 -5.72
CA ALA A 68 7.93 -4.05 -5.00
C ALA A 68 7.23 -5.13 -5.86
N THR A 69 8.02 -6.02 -6.47
CA THR A 69 7.53 -7.06 -7.39
C THR A 69 6.61 -8.04 -6.67
N ILE A 70 6.98 -8.46 -5.46
CA ILE A 70 6.19 -9.43 -4.71
C ILE A 70 4.83 -8.86 -4.33
N THR A 71 4.82 -7.60 -3.85
CA THR A 71 3.60 -6.86 -3.54
C THR A 71 2.70 -6.75 -4.77
N GLN A 72 3.25 -6.41 -5.94
CA GLN A 72 2.49 -6.40 -7.20
C GLN A 72 1.90 -7.77 -7.56
N LEU A 73 2.67 -8.86 -7.43
CA LEU A 73 2.21 -10.21 -7.74
C LEU A 73 1.05 -10.65 -6.82
N LEU A 74 1.13 -10.31 -5.53
CA LEU A 74 0.07 -10.61 -4.56
C LEU A 74 -1.19 -9.78 -4.85
N ALA A 75 -1.03 -8.51 -5.15
CA ALA A 75 -2.12 -7.61 -5.52
C ALA A 75 -2.90 -8.15 -6.72
N VAL A 76 -2.18 -8.64 -7.75
CA VAL A 76 -2.78 -9.30 -8.93
C VAL A 76 -3.56 -10.55 -8.52
N ARG A 77 -2.99 -11.42 -7.68
CA ARG A 77 -3.68 -12.65 -7.23
C ARG A 77 -4.94 -12.35 -6.42
N LEU A 78 -4.89 -11.31 -5.60
CA LEU A 78 -6.02 -10.86 -4.78
C LEU A 78 -7.00 -9.96 -5.55
N SER A 79 -6.67 -9.58 -6.79
CA SER A 79 -7.45 -8.66 -7.60
C SER A 79 -7.71 -7.31 -6.92
N ILE A 80 -6.71 -6.81 -6.18
CA ILE A 80 -6.73 -5.50 -5.51
C ILE A 80 -5.54 -4.65 -6.00
N PRO A 81 -5.63 -3.31 -5.95
CA PRO A 81 -4.49 -2.46 -6.24
C PRO A 81 -3.39 -2.57 -5.18
N ALA A 82 -2.16 -2.22 -5.58
CA ALA A 82 -1.05 -2.02 -4.65
C ALA A 82 -0.34 -0.69 -4.91
N TYR A 83 0.24 -0.14 -3.86
CA TYR A 83 0.89 1.17 -3.89
C TYR A 83 2.22 1.16 -3.14
N LYS A 84 3.19 1.90 -3.66
CA LYS A 84 4.39 2.32 -2.93
C LYS A 84 4.19 3.72 -2.42
N ILE A 85 4.62 3.96 -1.17
CA ILE A 85 4.60 5.27 -0.54
C ILE A 85 6.00 5.55 -0.02
N ALA A 86 6.72 6.45 -0.69
CA ALA A 86 7.91 7.04 -0.10
C ALA A 86 7.50 8.19 0.82
N TYR A 87 8.11 8.31 1.99
CA TYR A 87 7.75 9.35 2.96
C TYR A 87 8.97 9.96 3.65
N THR A 88 8.79 11.16 4.18
CA THR A 88 9.74 11.83 5.09
C THR A 88 9.13 12.06 6.45
N GLY A 89 9.99 12.33 7.43
CA GLY A 89 9.61 12.51 8.83
C GLY A 89 9.97 11.30 9.70
N THR A 90 10.05 11.52 11.01
CA THR A 90 10.50 10.51 11.99
C THR A 90 9.33 9.95 12.79
N ASP A 91 8.49 10.83 13.32
CA ASP A 91 7.33 10.48 14.16
C ASP A 91 6.01 10.68 13.42
N THR A 92 6.01 11.57 12.42
CA THR A 92 4.87 11.87 11.55
C THR A 92 5.33 11.95 10.10
N ILE A 93 4.43 11.68 9.16
CA ILE A 93 4.72 11.90 7.74
C ILE A 93 4.65 13.40 7.47
N ASP A 94 5.75 13.97 6.98
CA ASP A 94 5.82 15.39 6.60
C ASP A 94 5.50 15.61 5.12
N ALA A 95 5.87 14.65 4.27
CA ALA A 95 5.61 14.63 2.84
C ALA A 95 5.67 13.20 2.32
N ALA A 96 4.96 12.93 1.22
CA ALA A 96 4.91 11.60 0.62
C ALA A 96 4.96 11.63 -0.90
N ALA A 97 5.45 10.55 -1.51
CA ALA A 97 5.32 10.25 -2.92
C ALA A 97 4.63 8.89 -3.09
N LEU A 98 3.47 8.90 -3.71
CA LEU A 98 2.63 7.75 -3.97
C LEU A 98 2.80 7.26 -5.41
N GLN A 99 3.04 5.97 -5.60
CA GLN A 99 3.02 5.30 -6.89
C GLN A 99 2.09 4.09 -6.84
N LYS A 100 1.12 4.02 -7.76
CA LYS A 100 0.37 2.77 -7.99
C LYS A 100 1.28 1.78 -8.71
N LEU A 101 1.43 0.58 -8.18
CA LEU A 101 2.24 -0.46 -8.80
C LEU A 101 1.63 -0.88 -10.15
N GLY A 102 2.51 -1.08 -11.14
CA GLY A 102 2.12 -1.27 -12.55
C GLY A 102 1.81 0.02 -13.32
N ALA A 103 1.85 1.20 -12.67
CA ALA A 103 1.70 2.49 -13.32
C ALA A 103 2.99 3.34 -13.21
N PRO A 104 3.37 4.09 -14.26
CA PRO A 104 4.59 4.90 -14.24
C PRO A 104 4.44 6.21 -13.44
N ALA A 105 3.21 6.67 -13.21
CA ALA A 105 2.94 7.97 -12.60
C ALA A 105 3.21 7.96 -11.09
N ILE A 106 3.93 8.99 -10.62
CA ILE A 106 4.21 9.25 -9.20
C ILE A 106 3.57 10.59 -8.82
N GLN A 107 2.80 10.58 -7.74
CA GLN A 107 2.15 11.78 -7.19
C GLN A 107 2.85 12.15 -5.89
N VAL A 108 3.27 13.41 -5.77
CA VAL A 108 3.75 13.94 -4.48
C VAL A 108 2.54 14.51 -3.76
N LEU A 109 2.37 14.10 -2.50
CA LEU A 109 1.24 14.40 -1.66
C LEU A 109 1.73 15.03 -0.36
N THR A 110 0.97 16.00 0.12
CA THR A 110 1.01 16.45 1.51
C THR A 110 0.44 15.36 2.43
N PRO A 111 0.69 15.45 3.76
CA PRO A 111 0.12 14.49 4.72
C PRO A 111 -1.41 14.45 4.67
N GLY A 112 -2.07 15.60 4.50
CA GLY A 112 -3.53 15.70 4.37
C GLY A 112 -4.04 15.01 3.11
N GLU A 113 -3.42 15.25 1.95
CA GLU A 113 -3.81 14.59 0.70
C GLU A 113 -3.60 13.07 0.74
N LEU A 114 -2.55 12.61 1.44
CA LEU A 114 -2.32 11.18 1.66
C LEU A 114 -3.41 10.58 2.56
N ALA A 115 -3.79 11.26 3.65
CA ALA A 115 -4.87 10.82 4.53
C ALA A 115 -6.20 10.72 3.76
N GLU A 116 -6.56 11.76 2.99
CA GLU A 116 -7.76 11.73 2.15
C GLU A 116 -7.73 10.61 1.10
N PHE A 117 -6.56 10.30 0.55
CA PHE A 117 -6.41 9.16 -0.36
C PHE A 117 -6.70 7.84 0.34
N ILE A 118 -6.20 7.64 1.56
CA ILE A 118 -6.42 6.44 2.35
C ILE A 118 -7.89 6.33 2.76
N ASP A 119 -8.50 7.40 3.24
CA ASP A 119 -9.92 7.42 3.64
C ASP A 119 -10.84 7.03 2.47
N ARG A 120 -10.53 7.51 1.25
CA ARG A 120 -11.28 7.14 0.05
C ARG A 120 -11.18 5.65 -0.29
N LEU A 121 -10.14 4.95 0.18
CA LEU A 121 -10.02 3.52 -0.02
C LEU A 121 -10.93 2.72 0.90
N HIS A 122 -11.32 3.19 2.09
CA HIS A 122 -12.06 2.38 3.08
C HIS A 122 -13.51 2.04 2.71
N ASP A 123 -14.04 2.62 1.62
CA ASP A 123 -15.34 2.25 1.09
C ASP A 123 -15.22 1.30 -0.11
N CYS A 124 -15.58 0.03 0.10
CA CYS A 124 -15.66 -0.96 -0.97
C CYS A 124 -16.80 -0.64 -1.96
N GLU A 125 -16.59 -0.78 -3.28
CA GLU A 125 -17.62 -0.51 -4.30
C GLU A 125 -18.92 -1.29 -4.07
N PHE A 126 -18.80 -2.54 -3.62
CA PHE A 126 -19.95 -3.35 -3.21
C PHE A 126 -20.73 -2.69 -2.05
N CYS A 127 -20.01 -2.25 -1.03
CA CYS A 127 -20.55 -1.61 0.16
C CYS A 127 -21.22 -0.27 -0.18
N LYS A 128 -20.63 0.52 -1.08
CA LYS A 128 -21.23 1.76 -1.62
C LYS A 128 -22.58 1.49 -2.27
N LYS A 129 -22.66 0.46 -3.12
CA LYS A 129 -23.91 0.05 -3.80
C LYS A 129 -24.99 -0.47 -2.85
N HIS A 130 -24.60 -1.14 -1.77
CA HIS A 130 -25.56 -1.68 -0.80
C HIS A 130 -25.95 -0.70 0.31
N ARG A 131 -25.15 0.34 0.58
CA ARG A 131 -25.53 1.45 1.47
C ARG A 131 -26.55 2.38 0.83
N SER A 132 -26.41 2.68 -0.47
CA SER A 132 -27.40 3.49 -1.20
C SER A 132 -28.77 2.79 -1.35
N GLY A 133 -28.81 1.45 -1.27
CA GLY A 133 -30.05 0.68 -1.30
C GLY A 133 -30.81 0.59 0.04
N ARG A 134 -30.18 0.87 1.19
CA ARG A 134 -30.86 0.76 2.52
C ARG A 134 -31.51 2.04 3.02
N PHE A 135 -31.20 3.20 2.45
CA PHE A 135 -31.84 4.47 2.82
C PHE A 135 -33.14 4.79 2.05
N ALA A 136 -33.54 3.96 1.08
CA ALA A 136 -34.77 4.18 0.31
C ALA A 136 -36.05 3.61 0.97
N MET A 137 -35.95 2.91 2.11
CA MET A 137 -37.13 2.38 2.81
C MET A 137 -36.97 2.43 4.34
N SER A 138 -37.38 3.55 4.95
CA SER A 138 -38.13 3.57 6.24
C SER A 138 -38.27 5.00 6.81
N THR A 139 -39.07 5.84 6.14
CA THR A 139 -39.90 6.82 6.85
C THR A 139 -41.34 6.31 6.87
N GLY A 140 -41.51 5.07 7.32
CA GLY A 140 -42.80 4.52 7.67
C GLY A 140 -43.26 5.17 8.97
N LYS A 141 -44.16 6.15 8.84
CA LYS A 141 -45.00 6.66 9.93
C LYS A 141 -45.43 5.51 10.84
N THR A 142 -45.06 5.59 12.11
CA THR A 142 -45.80 4.93 13.18
C THR A 142 -46.45 6.02 14.03
N ARG A 143 -47.70 5.73 14.36
CA ARG A 143 -48.75 6.63 14.84
C ARG A 143 -48.49 7.19 16.23
#